data_AF-A0A1F9NMF3-F1
#
_entry.id   AF-A0A1F9NMF3-F1
#
_cell.length_a   1.000
_cell.length_b   1.000
_cell.length_c   1.000
_cell.angle_alpha   90.00
_cell.angle_beta   90.00
_cell.angle_gamma   90.00
#
_symmetry.space_group_name_H-M   'P 1'
#
loop_
_entity.id
_entity.type
_entity.pdbx_description
1 polymer ?
#
loop_
_entity_poly.entity_id
_entity_poly.type
_entity_poly.pdbx_seq_one_letter_code
_entity_poly.pdbx_strand_id
1 'polypeptide(L)'
;MKTRSRLIILTALLICLDAGCTRQPRSVDTFYGTSYELAKVSQIYNPNAGIHTGPPMGLEGSIAEKVIQRYGKSYEKPAAKTESYSILVDGMTKK
;
A
#
# COMPACT_ATOMS: atom_id res chain seq x y z
N MET A 1 7.60 -23.62 57.99
CA MET A 1 6.28 -23.24 57.41
C MET A 1 6.29 -21.89 56.69
N LYS A 2 6.84 -20.81 57.28
CA LYS A 2 6.93 -19.47 56.64
C LYS A 2 7.65 -19.45 55.28
N THR A 3 8.74 -20.19 55.11
CA THR A 3 9.50 -20.25 53.85
C THR A 3 8.74 -20.96 52.72
N ARG A 4 8.03 -22.04 53.02
CA ARG A 4 7.18 -22.76 52.04
C ARG A 4 5.97 -21.91 51.62
N SER A 5 5.36 -21.19 52.55
CA SER A 5 4.26 -20.26 52.24
C SER A 5 4.72 -19.07 51.38
N ARG A 6 5.91 -18.51 51.65
CA ARG A 6 6.50 -17.45 50.80
C ARG A 6 6.80 -17.95 49.38
N LEU A 7 7.31 -19.17 49.24
CA LEU A 7 7.59 -19.77 47.94
C LEU A 7 6.29 -19.91 47.11
N ILE A 8 5.22 -20.42 47.73
CA ILE A 8 3.91 -20.61 47.08
C ILE A 8 3.32 -19.27 46.61
N ILE A 9 3.39 -18.23 47.44
CA ILE A 9 2.91 -16.89 47.09
C ILE A 9 3.71 -16.30 45.92
N LEU A 10 5.03 -16.49 45.90
CA LEU A 10 5.89 -15.98 44.84
C LEU A 10 5.62 -16.69 43.50
N THR A 11 5.43 -18.02 43.52
CA THR A 11 5.04 -18.78 42.33
C THR A 11 3.64 -18.41 41.83
N ALA A 12 2.69 -18.17 42.73
CA ALA A 12 1.35 -17.75 42.34
C ALA A 12 1.36 -16.35 41.70
N LEU A 13 2.17 -15.43 42.21
CA LEU A 13 2.34 -14.08 41.66
C LEU A 13 2.94 -14.11 40.25
N LEU A 14 3.96 -14.96 40.02
CA LEU A 14 4.58 -15.12 38.71
C LEU A 14 3.58 -15.65 37.66
N ILE A 15 2.77 -16.65 38.02
CA ILE A 15 1.73 -17.21 37.13
C ILE A 15 0.67 -16.16 36.78
N CYS A 16 0.27 -15.31 37.74
CA CYS A 16 -0.68 -14.23 37.49
C CYS A 16 -0.13 -13.15 36.54
N LEU A 17 1.17 -12.86 36.60
CA LEU A 17 1.82 -11.88 35.72
C LEU A 17 1.93 -12.38 34.28
N ASP A 18 2.25 -13.66 34.08
CA ASP A 18 2.37 -14.26 32.73
C ASP A 18 1.01 -14.38 32.00
N ALA A 19 -0.09 -14.55 32.74
CA ALA A 19 -1.43 -14.65 32.19
C ALA A 19 -1.93 -13.35 31.54
N GLY A 20 -1.40 -12.19 31.93
CA GLY A 20 -1.82 -10.87 31.42
C GLY A 20 -1.16 -10.45 30.11
N CYS A 21 0.05 -10.94 29.81
CA CYS A 21 0.86 -10.39 28.71
C CYS A 21 0.73 -11.09 27.35
N THR A 22 0.16 -12.30 27.28
CA THR A 22 0.39 -13.17 26.11
C THR A 22 -0.86 -13.46 25.25
N ARG A 23 -2.06 -13.05 25.67
CA ARG A 23 -3.29 -13.53 24.99
C ARG A 23 -4.49 -12.59 25.09
N GLN A 24 -4.29 -11.30 24.84
CA GLN A 24 -5.43 -10.42 24.53
C GLN A 24 -5.66 -10.45 23.01
N PRO A 25 -6.85 -10.89 22.53
CA PRO A 25 -7.16 -10.79 21.11
C PRO A 25 -7.06 -9.32 20.72
N ARG A 26 -6.14 -9.01 19.82
CA ARG A 26 -5.97 -7.64 19.34
C ARG A 26 -7.02 -7.39 18.27
N SER A 27 -7.45 -6.14 18.11
CA SER A 27 -8.39 -5.76 17.05
C SER A 27 -7.92 -6.22 15.67
N VAL A 28 -6.60 -6.26 15.46
CA VAL A 28 -5.99 -6.76 14.23
C VAL A 28 -6.25 -8.25 14.00
N ASP A 29 -6.35 -9.07 15.04
CA ASP A 29 -6.58 -10.53 14.91
C ASP A 29 -8.01 -10.81 14.45
N THR A 30 -8.97 -9.98 14.90
CA THR A 30 -10.39 -10.10 14.53
C THR A 30 -10.64 -9.65 13.08
N PHE A 31 -9.93 -8.62 12.62
CA PHE A 31 -10.17 -7.98 11.32
C PHE A 31 -9.05 -8.19 10.30
N TYR A 32 -8.12 -9.12 10.55
CA TYR A 32 -6.98 -9.35 9.68
C TYR A 32 -7.40 -9.62 8.23
N GLY A 33 -8.35 -10.54 8.03
CA GLY A 33 -8.85 -10.91 6.69
C GLY A 33 -9.47 -9.72 5.95
N THR A 34 -10.30 -8.92 6.64
CA THR A 34 -10.92 -7.72 6.07
C THR A 34 -9.87 -6.65 5.74
N SER A 35 -8.89 -6.45 6.62
CA SER A 35 -7.83 -5.46 6.43
C SER A 35 -6.93 -5.83 5.25
N TYR A 36 -6.62 -7.12 5.10
CA TYR A 36 -5.90 -7.67 3.96
C TYR A 36 -6.66 -7.46 2.65
N GLU A 37 -7.95 -7.83 2.61
CA GLU A 37 -8.79 -7.68 1.43
C GLU A 37 -8.90 -6.20 1.00
N LEU A 38 -9.09 -5.30 1.98
CA LEU A 38 -9.15 -3.86 1.75
C LEU A 38 -7.84 -3.29 1.19
N ALA A 39 -6.70 -3.70 1.76
CA ALA A 39 -5.38 -3.28 1.30
C ALA A 39 -5.07 -3.79 -0.11
N LYS A 40 -5.51 -5.01 -0.44
CA LYS A 40 -5.38 -5.56 -1.79
C LYS A 40 -6.23 -4.79 -2.80
N VAL A 41 -7.51 -4.56 -2.49
CA VAL A 41 -8.44 -3.85 -3.40
C VAL A 41 -8.04 -2.39 -3.60
N SER A 42 -7.52 -1.71 -2.58
CA SER A 42 -7.07 -0.32 -2.71
C SER A 42 -5.86 -0.15 -3.63
N GLN A 43 -5.08 -1.21 -3.85
CA GLN A 43 -3.96 -1.23 -4.78
C GLN A 43 -4.36 -1.57 -6.21
N ILE A 44 -5.59 -2.08 -6.44
CA ILE A 44 -6.07 -2.43 -7.77
C ILE A 44 -6.67 -1.19 -8.43
N TYR A 45 -5.98 -0.65 -9.43
CA TYR A 45 -6.43 0.54 -10.17
C TYR A 45 -7.81 0.37 -10.82
N ASN A 46 -8.10 -0.81 -11.36
CA ASN A 46 -9.40 -1.16 -11.93
C ASN A 46 -9.87 -2.53 -11.41
N PRO A 47 -10.76 -2.56 -10.39
CA PRO A 47 -11.25 -3.83 -9.82
C PRO A 47 -12.06 -4.67 -10.82
N ASN A 48 -12.59 -4.05 -11.88
CA ASN A 48 -13.37 -4.73 -12.91
C ASN A 48 -12.51 -5.28 -14.06
N ALA A 49 -11.18 -5.13 -14.02
CA ALA A 49 -10.30 -5.54 -15.10
C ALA A 49 -10.40 -7.05 -15.45
N GLY A 50 -10.70 -7.90 -14.45
CA GLY A 50 -10.89 -9.34 -14.65
C GLY A 50 -12.28 -9.75 -15.15
N ILE A 51 -13.26 -8.84 -15.13
CA ILE A 51 -14.65 -9.13 -15.56
C ILE A 51 -14.73 -9.16 -17.10
N HIS A 52 -13.90 -8.35 -17.77
CA HIS A 52 -13.83 -8.27 -19.21
C HIS A 52 -12.54 -8.93 -19.71
N THR A 53 -12.59 -10.24 -19.94
CA THR A 53 -11.44 -11.04 -20.43
C THR A 53 -11.25 -10.99 -21.95
N GLY A 54 -12.06 -10.19 -22.65
CA GLY A 54 -11.91 -10.00 -24.09
C GLY A 54 -10.65 -9.19 -24.43
N PRO A 55 -10.12 -9.30 -25.64
CA PRO A 55 -9.11 -8.36 -26.11
C PRO A 55 -9.65 -6.93 -25.98
N PRO A 56 -8.79 -5.94 -25.66
CA PRO A 56 -9.21 -4.55 -25.55
C PRO A 56 -9.78 -4.08 -26.91
N MET A 57 -11.11 -3.92 -26.95
CA MET A 57 -11.85 -3.44 -28.11
C MET A 57 -11.52 -1.96 -28.39
N GLY A 58 -11.38 -1.58 -29.65
CA GLY A 58 -11.11 -0.19 -30.06
C GLY A 58 -9.65 0.09 -30.41
N LEU A 59 -8.78 -0.93 -30.38
CA LEU A 59 -7.41 -0.89 -30.89
C LEU A 59 -7.30 -1.55 -32.29
N GLU A 60 -8.38 -1.55 -33.06
CA GLU A 60 -8.39 -2.03 -34.43
C GLU A 60 -8.36 -0.88 -35.46
N GLY A 61 -7.87 -1.19 -36.67
CA GLY A 61 -7.91 -0.29 -37.82
C GLY A 61 -6.89 0.86 -37.77
N SER A 62 -7.12 1.85 -38.65
CA SER A 62 -6.14 2.92 -38.94
C SER A 62 -5.94 3.92 -37.78
N ILE A 63 -6.91 4.03 -36.87
CA ILE A 63 -6.78 4.86 -35.66
C ILE A 63 -5.77 4.22 -34.70
N ALA A 64 -5.88 2.92 -34.46
CA ALA A 64 -5.00 2.20 -33.56
C ALA A 64 -3.54 2.24 -34.03
N GLU A 65 -3.31 2.05 -35.33
CA GLU A 65 -1.99 2.18 -35.94
C GLU A 65 -1.38 3.57 -35.66
N LYS A 66 -2.16 4.65 -35.86
CA LYS A 66 -1.70 6.02 -35.58
C LYS A 66 -1.44 6.26 -34.09
N VAL A 67 -2.21 5.65 -33.20
CA VAL A 67 -2.02 5.77 -31.73
C VAL A 67 -0.71 5.08 -31.32
N ILE A 68 -0.48 3.85 -31.77
CA ILE A 68 0.76 3.11 -31.49
C ILE A 68 1.96 3.83 -32.11
N GLN A 69 1.83 4.33 -33.34
CA GLN A 69 2.89 5.11 -33.99
C GLN A 69 3.21 6.40 -33.22
N ARG A 70 2.18 7.13 -32.74
CA ARG A 70 2.38 8.34 -31.91
C ARG A 70 3.09 8.00 -30.60
N TYR A 71 2.71 6.89 -29.97
CA TYR A 71 3.35 6.40 -28.75
C TYR A 71 4.82 6.07 -28.99
N GLY A 72 5.15 5.31 -30.04
CA GLY A 72 6.54 5.02 -30.43
C GLY A 72 7.36 6.30 -30.66
N LYS A 73 6.81 7.24 -31.44
CA LYS A 73 7.44 8.55 -31.70
C LYS A 73 7.62 9.40 -30.45
N SER A 74 6.90 9.14 -29.36
CA SER A 74 7.09 9.89 -28.11
C SER A 74 8.46 9.62 -27.46
N TYR A 75 9.03 8.45 -27.72
CA TYR A 75 10.37 8.07 -27.24
C TYR A 75 11.50 8.65 -28.08
N GLU A 76 11.23 9.00 -29.34
CA GLU A 76 12.19 9.66 -30.23
C GLU A 76 12.28 11.17 -29.97
N LYS A 77 11.27 11.75 -29.29
CA LYS A 77 11.28 13.18 -28.99
C LYS A 77 12.33 13.46 -27.93
N PRO A 78 13.19 14.48 -28.13
CA PRO A 78 14.10 14.91 -27.09
C PRO A 78 13.29 15.29 -25.85
N ALA A 79 13.82 14.98 -24.66
CA ALA A 79 13.18 15.32 -23.40
C ALA A 79 12.79 16.80 -23.41
N ALA A 80 11.54 17.09 -23.01
CA ALA A 80 11.08 18.47 -22.91
C ALA A 80 12.06 19.25 -22.02
N LYS A 81 12.54 20.38 -22.53
CA LYS A 81 13.51 21.21 -21.82
C LYS A 81 12.87 21.63 -20.50
N THR A 82 13.39 21.09 -19.39
CA THR A 82 12.85 21.38 -18.07
C THR A 82 13.33 22.75 -17.66
N GLU A 83 12.48 23.76 -17.86
CA GLU A 83 12.73 25.10 -17.35
C GLU A 83 12.53 25.09 -15.84
N SER A 84 13.61 25.30 -15.08
CA SER A 84 13.55 25.32 -13.62
C SER A 84 13.22 26.74 -13.15
N TYR A 85 12.15 26.88 -12.37
CA TYR A 85 11.75 28.14 -11.77
C TYR A 85 11.98 28.06 -10.26
N SER A 86 12.67 29.05 -9.70
CA SER A 86 12.75 29.23 -8.24
C SER A 86 11.71 30.25 -7.81
N ILE A 87 10.86 29.84 -6.87
CA ILE A 87 9.90 30.74 -6.22
C ILE A 87 10.59 31.27 -4.97
N LEU A 88 10.88 32.57 -4.95
CA LEU A 88 11.38 33.28 -3.79
C LEU A 88 10.27 34.19 -3.25
N VAL A 89 10.43 34.64 -2.00
CA VAL A 89 9.46 35.55 -1.34
C VAL A 89 9.28 36.86 -2.12
N ASP A 90 10.27 37.25 -2.93
CA ASP A 90 10.27 38.46 -3.76
C ASP A 90 9.79 38.23 -5.20
N GLY A 91 9.38 37.00 -5.56
CA GLY A 91 8.83 36.66 -6.88
C GLY A 91 9.42 35.40 -7.51
N MET A 92 8.90 35.06 -8.70
CA MET A 92 9.40 33.93 -9.48
C MET A 92 10.58 34.35 -10.35
N THR A 93 11.73 33.68 -10.19
CA THR A 93 12.89 33.84 -11.06
C THR A 93 13.12 32.56 -11.86
N LYS A 94 13.36 32.73 -13.16
CA LYS A 94 13.77 31.64 -14.05
C LYS A 94 15.26 31.36 -13.81
N LYS A 95 15.62 30.11 -13.56
CA LYS A 95 17.01 29.69 -13.38
C LYS A 95 17.73 29.53 -14.72
#